data_AF-A0A3S2TIW4-F1
#
_entry.id   AF-A0A3S2TIW4-F1
#
_cell.length_a   1.000
_cell.length_b   1.000
_cell.length_c   1.000
_cell.angle_alpha   90.00
_cell.angle_beta   90.00
_cell.angle_gamma   90.00
#
_symmetry.space_group_name_H-M   'P 1'
#
loop_
_entity.id
_entity.type
_entity.pdbx_description
1 polymer ?
#
loop_
_entity_poly.entity_id
_entity_poly.type
_entity_poly.pdbx_seq_one_letter_code
_entity_poly.pdbx_strand_id
1 'polypeptide(L)'
;MRYSNEEMENALAEINRNQKPVLAFIASLIGAVPAMGMYFFFAQMGGVLYLMLALPPAFVGLFARFVGRTYKAKHRISVGIVGALVHVAGCLLLQFNPLIYLLAPVAFFIAMSVAKIKLKHIHGLAIIQANLGKLSAEK
;
A
#
# COMPACT_ATOMS: atom_id res chain seq x y z
N MET A 1 -27.15 -5.69 11.96
CA MET A 1 -27.33 -4.35 12.56
C MET A 1 -27.29 -3.32 11.44
N ARG A 2 -28.25 -2.38 11.42
CA ARG A 2 -28.33 -1.31 10.43
C ARG A 2 -27.82 -0.05 11.14
N TYR A 3 -26.65 0.47 10.72
CA TYR A 3 -26.06 1.67 11.30
C TYR A 3 -26.89 2.91 10.92
N SER A 4 -26.94 3.92 11.79
CA SER A 4 -27.61 5.19 11.48
C SER A 4 -26.79 6.01 10.50
N ASN A 5 -27.43 6.97 9.81
CA ASN A 5 -26.73 7.88 8.91
C ASN A 5 -25.68 8.71 9.66
N GLU A 6 -25.99 9.21 10.85
CA GLU A 6 -25.05 9.97 11.70
C GLU A 6 -23.82 9.13 12.10
N GLU A 7 -24.00 7.85 12.42
CA GLU A 7 -22.88 6.96 12.74
C GLU A 7 -21.97 6.74 11.51
N MET A 8 -22.56 6.66 10.31
CA MET A 8 -21.81 6.51 9.06
C MET A 8 -21.10 7.80 8.65
N GLU A 9 -21.68 8.97 8.89
CA GLU A 9 -21.05 10.27 8.64
C GLU A 9 -19.86 10.48 9.58
N ASN A 10 -20.03 10.20 10.87
CA ASN A 10 -18.95 10.25 11.85
C ASN A 10 -17.81 9.28 11.49
N ALA A 11 -18.16 8.06 11.09
CA ALA A 11 -17.22 7.06 10.59
C ALA A 11 -16.45 7.54 9.34
N LEU A 12 -17.11 8.29 8.44
CA LEU A 12 -16.47 8.84 7.25
C LEU A 12 -15.58 10.05 7.57
N ALA A 13 -16.00 10.90 8.50
CA ALA A 13 -15.21 12.01 9.02
C ALA A 13 -13.94 11.52 9.73
N GLU A 14 -14.03 10.44 10.51
CA GLU A 14 -12.88 9.79 11.14
C GLU A 14 -11.88 9.29 10.10
N ILE A 15 -12.36 8.62 9.03
CA ILE A 15 -11.50 8.18 7.92
C ILE A 15 -10.83 9.37 7.24
N ASN A 16 -11.59 10.44 6.98
CA ASN A 16 -11.08 11.61 6.27
C ASN A 16 -10.06 12.41 7.10
N ARG A 17 -10.25 12.51 8.42
CA ARG A 17 -9.27 13.12 9.34
C ARG A 17 -8.00 12.31 9.49
N ASN A 18 -8.12 10.98 9.52
CA ASN A 18 -6.98 10.09 9.80
C ASN A 18 -6.18 9.68 8.56
N GLN A 19 -6.75 9.77 7.36
CA GLN A 19 -6.04 9.41 6.13
C GLN A 19 -4.97 10.47 5.80
N LYS A 20 -3.73 10.03 5.58
CA LYS A 20 -2.63 10.91 5.17
C LYS A 20 -1.97 10.37 3.90
N PRO A 21 -2.62 10.50 2.72
CA PRO A 21 -2.15 9.88 1.47
C PRO A 21 -0.76 10.39 1.04
N VAL A 22 -0.47 11.69 1.24
CA VAL A 22 0.85 12.27 0.94
C VAL A 22 1.93 11.66 1.84
N LEU A 23 1.65 11.51 3.14
CA LEU A 23 2.59 10.84 4.04
C LEU A 23 2.75 9.36 3.73
N ALA A 24 1.70 8.69 3.23
CA ALA A 24 1.81 7.30 2.76
C ALA A 24 2.82 7.18 1.62
N PHE A 25 2.78 8.12 0.67
CA PHE A 25 3.73 8.16 -0.44
C PHE A 25 5.15 8.45 0.05
N ILE A 26 5.35 9.48 0.87
CA ILE A 26 6.69 9.80 1.42
C ILE A 26 7.23 8.61 2.23
N ALA A 27 6.41 7.99 3.07
CA ALA A 27 6.82 6.82 3.84
C ALA A 27 7.13 5.62 2.95
N SER A 28 6.44 5.45 1.82
CA SER A 28 6.78 4.41 0.85
C SER A 28 8.16 4.63 0.21
N LEU A 29 8.53 5.89 -0.06
CA LEU A 29 9.87 6.24 -0.56
C LEU A 29 10.95 5.99 0.50
N ILE A 30 10.68 6.33 1.77
CA ILE A 30 11.59 6.03 2.88
C ILE A 30 11.75 4.51 3.04
N GLY A 31 10.65 3.77 2.98
CA GLY A 31 10.62 2.31 3.05
C GLY A 31 11.30 1.63 1.85
N ALA A 32 11.45 2.32 0.73
CA ALA A 32 12.21 1.82 -0.41
C ALA A 32 13.70 1.65 -0.07
N VAL A 33 14.28 2.53 0.75
CA VAL A 33 15.71 2.46 1.12
C VAL A 33 16.07 1.13 1.81
N PRO A 34 15.42 0.71 2.92
CA PRO A 34 15.69 -0.60 3.52
C PRO A 34 15.27 -1.76 2.60
N ALA A 35 14.22 -1.60 1.79
CA ALA A 35 13.81 -2.62 0.82
C ALA A 35 14.90 -2.88 -0.24
N MET A 36 15.59 -1.84 -0.71
CA MET A 36 16.75 -1.97 -1.60
C MET A 36 17.92 -2.67 -0.90
N GLY A 37 18.16 -2.36 0.37
CA GLY A 37 19.15 -3.08 1.20
C GLY A 37 18.89 -4.59 1.28
N MET A 38 17.62 -5.00 1.33
CA MET A 38 17.25 -6.43 1.34
C MET A 38 17.66 -7.15 0.06
N TYR A 39 17.56 -6.49 -1.11
CA TYR A 39 18.02 -7.09 -2.37
C TYR A 39 19.51 -7.42 -2.34
N PHE A 40 20.35 -6.55 -1.77
CA PHE A 40 21.79 -6.85 -1.60
C PHE A 40 22.04 -8.04 -0.67
N PHE A 41 21.32 -8.13 0.44
CA PHE A 41 21.45 -9.25 1.36
C PHE A 41 21.03 -10.58 0.73
N PHE A 42 19.92 -10.59 -0.02
CA PHE A 42 19.46 -11.78 -0.73
C PHE A 42 20.39 -12.20 -1.87
N ALA A 43 21.07 -11.26 -2.52
CA ALA A 43 22.07 -11.57 -3.54
C ALA A 43 23.22 -12.41 -2.97
N GLN A 44 23.64 -12.14 -1.73
CA GLN A 44 24.71 -12.88 -1.06
C GLN A 44 24.27 -14.26 -0.57
N MET A 45 22.99 -14.43 -0.24
CA MET A 45 22.46 -15.70 0.28
C MET A 45 22.01 -16.70 -0.79
N GLY A 46 22.15 -16.37 -2.08
CA GLY A 46 21.56 -17.17 -3.17
C GLY A 46 20.03 -17.18 -3.09
N GLY A 47 19.44 -16.00 -2.82
CA GLY A 47 18.07 -15.84 -2.37
C GLY A 47 17.01 -16.58 -3.19
N VAL A 48 16.04 -17.14 -2.46
CA VAL A 48 14.83 -17.75 -3.03
C VAL A 48 14.01 -16.68 -3.73
N LEU A 49 13.81 -16.83 -5.05
CA LEU A 49 13.15 -15.87 -5.94
C LEU A 49 11.84 -15.29 -5.36
N TYR A 50 11.04 -16.12 -4.69
CA TYR A 50 9.77 -15.74 -4.08
C TYR A 50 9.92 -14.75 -2.91
N LEU A 51 10.96 -14.90 -2.09
CA LEU A 51 11.22 -13.96 -1.00
C LEU A 51 11.67 -12.60 -1.54
N MET A 52 12.51 -12.60 -2.58
CA MET A 52 12.95 -11.37 -3.24
C MET A 52 11.80 -10.63 -3.94
N LEU A 53 10.81 -11.37 -4.44
CA LEU A 53 9.62 -10.77 -5.05
C LEU A 53 8.68 -10.16 -4.00
N ALA A 54 8.50 -10.81 -2.85
CA ALA A 54 7.47 -10.44 -1.89
C ALA A 54 7.94 -9.49 -0.79
N LEU A 55 9.13 -9.73 -0.22
CA LEU A 55 9.57 -9.05 1.00
C LEU A 55 9.90 -7.57 0.77
N PRO A 56 10.68 -7.18 -0.25
CA PRO A 56 11.01 -5.78 -0.48
C PRO A 56 9.77 -4.92 -0.80
N PRO A 57 8.85 -5.31 -1.70
CA PRO A 57 7.60 -4.56 -1.92
C PRO A 57 6.68 -4.57 -0.69
N ALA A 58 6.68 -5.64 0.11
CA ALA A 58 5.93 -5.67 1.36
C ALA A 58 6.47 -4.65 2.37
N PHE A 59 7.79 -4.46 2.46
CA PHE A 59 8.39 -3.43 3.32
C PHE A 59 7.96 -2.02 2.92
N VAL A 60 7.94 -1.71 1.62
CA VAL A 60 7.39 -0.44 1.10
C VAL A 60 5.94 -0.24 1.56
N GLY A 61 5.12 -1.27 1.41
CA GLY A 61 3.72 -1.25 1.86
C GLY A 61 3.59 -1.08 3.37
N LEU A 62 4.45 -1.73 4.16
CA LEU A 62 4.43 -1.70 5.62
C LEU A 62 4.73 -0.29 6.14
N PHE A 63 5.77 0.36 5.63
CA PHE A 63 6.11 1.74 5.99
C PHE A 63 4.97 2.71 5.64
N ALA A 64 4.40 2.57 4.44
CA ALA A 64 3.26 3.36 4.02
C ALA A 64 2.02 3.15 4.92
N ARG A 65 1.82 1.92 5.42
CA ARG A 65 0.73 1.60 6.34
C ARG A 65 0.89 2.30 7.68
N PHE A 66 2.08 2.23 8.28
CA PHE A 66 2.34 2.81 9.61
C PHE A 66 2.19 4.33 9.63
N VAL A 67 2.65 5.02 8.59
CA VAL A 67 2.67 6.50 8.55
C VAL A 67 1.41 7.07 7.88
N GLY A 68 0.99 6.49 6.76
CA GLY A 68 -0.01 7.08 5.88
C GLY A 68 -1.47 6.72 6.18
N ARG A 69 -1.70 5.64 6.94
CA ARG A 69 -3.04 5.13 7.29
C ARG A 69 -4.00 5.08 6.10
N THR A 70 -3.65 4.30 5.08
CA THR A 70 -4.39 4.31 3.81
C THR A 70 -5.64 3.42 3.84
N TYR A 71 -6.80 4.07 3.98
CA TYR A 71 -8.11 3.40 4.03
C TYR A 71 -8.72 3.13 2.65
N LYS A 72 -8.58 4.07 1.70
CA LYS A 72 -9.16 3.98 0.35
C LYS A 72 -8.18 3.33 -0.63
N ALA A 73 -8.69 2.58 -1.61
CA ALA A 73 -7.85 1.94 -2.64
C ALA A 73 -7.06 2.97 -3.48
N LYS A 74 -7.71 4.08 -3.85
CA LYS A 74 -7.09 5.16 -4.62
C LYS A 74 -5.82 5.75 -3.97
N HIS A 75 -5.76 5.78 -2.63
CA HIS A 75 -4.60 6.30 -1.89
C HIS A 75 -3.45 5.30 -1.79
N ARG A 76 -3.68 4.04 -2.16
CA ARG A 76 -2.69 2.96 -2.13
C ARG A 76 -2.00 2.76 -3.48
N ILE A 77 -2.57 3.28 -4.57
CA ILE A 77 -2.02 3.15 -5.92
C ILE A 77 -0.59 3.69 -5.98
N SER A 78 -0.34 4.87 -5.38
CA SER A 78 1.00 5.46 -5.33
C SER A 78 2.02 4.57 -4.61
N VAL A 79 1.61 3.92 -3.51
CA VAL A 79 2.45 2.95 -2.78
C VAL A 79 2.74 1.71 -3.63
N GLY A 80 1.74 1.23 -4.37
CA GLY A 80 1.90 0.15 -5.34
C GLY A 80 2.94 0.50 -6.41
N ILE A 81 2.87 1.71 -6.98
CA ILE A 81 3.83 2.19 -7.98
C ILE A 81 5.25 2.17 -7.41
N VAL A 82 5.44 2.67 -6.19
CA VAL A 82 6.76 2.65 -5.52
C VAL A 82 7.24 1.21 -5.31
N GLY A 83 6.37 0.30 -4.87
CA GLY A 83 6.71 -1.12 -4.70
C GLY A 83 7.14 -1.80 -6.01
N ALA A 84 6.46 -1.49 -7.12
CA ALA A 84 6.83 -2.00 -8.45
C ALA A 84 8.18 -1.43 -8.92
N LEU A 85 8.41 -0.13 -8.72
CA LEU A 85 9.68 0.51 -9.08
C LEU A 85 10.85 -0.05 -8.26
N VAL A 86 10.64 -0.31 -6.97
CA VAL A 86 11.62 -0.98 -6.11
C VAL A 86 11.95 -2.38 -6.63
N HIS A 87 10.96 -3.13 -7.11
CA HIS A 87 11.21 -4.43 -7.71
C HIS A 87 12.01 -4.34 -9.01
N VAL A 88 11.65 -3.43 -9.92
CA VAL A 88 12.39 -3.20 -11.17
C VAL A 88 13.82 -2.75 -10.88
N ALA A 89 14.01 -1.82 -9.94
CA ALA A 89 15.33 -1.36 -9.52
C ALA A 89 16.16 -2.50 -8.91
N GLY A 90 15.56 -3.33 -8.05
CA GLY A 90 16.21 -4.53 -7.52
C GLY A 90 16.63 -5.51 -8.61
N CYS A 91 15.78 -5.74 -9.61
CA CYS A 91 16.11 -6.60 -10.75
C CYS A 91 17.27 -6.05 -11.58
N LEU A 92 17.32 -4.73 -11.80
CA LEU A 92 18.42 -4.07 -12.51
C LEU A 92 19.75 -4.17 -11.75
N LEU A 93 19.75 -3.91 -10.44
CA LEU A 93 20.95 -3.98 -9.61
C LEU A 93 21.55 -5.38 -9.55
N LEU A 94 20.70 -6.40 -9.60
CA LEU A 94 21.10 -7.81 -9.51
C LEU A 94 21.24 -8.49 -10.87
N GLN A 95 21.04 -7.74 -11.96
CA GLN A 95 21.13 -8.23 -13.33
C GLN A 95 20.29 -9.51 -13.56
N PHE A 96 19.08 -9.53 -13.01
CA PHE A 96 18.20 -10.68 -13.14
C PHE A 96 17.69 -10.88 -14.57
N ASN A 97 17.21 -12.09 -14.86
CA ASN A 97 16.61 -12.41 -16.15
C ASN A 97 15.42 -11.47 -16.45
N PRO A 98 15.27 -10.97 -17.69
CA PRO A 98 14.15 -10.13 -18.12
C PRO A 98 12.75 -10.65 -17.75
N LEU A 99 12.56 -11.98 -17.67
CA LEU A 99 11.29 -12.58 -17.28
C LEU A 99 10.85 -12.20 -15.86
N ILE A 100 11.80 -11.94 -14.96
CA ILE A 100 11.50 -11.58 -13.56
C ILE A 100 10.87 -10.19 -13.49
N TYR A 101 11.20 -9.28 -14.41
CA TYR A 101 10.61 -7.95 -14.49
C TYR A 101 9.11 -7.98 -14.75
N LEU A 102 8.60 -9.03 -15.39
CA LEU A 102 7.17 -9.22 -15.64
C LEU A 102 6.38 -9.45 -14.34
N LEU A 103 7.06 -9.68 -13.21
CA LEU A 103 6.46 -9.80 -11.89
C LEU A 103 6.28 -8.44 -11.19
N ALA A 104 6.65 -7.32 -11.81
CA ALA A 104 6.40 -5.98 -11.29
C ALA A 104 4.92 -5.70 -10.94
N PRO A 105 3.91 -6.17 -11.71
CA PRO A 105 2.51 -6.06 -11.30
C PRO A 105 2.20 -6.84 -10.02
N VAL A 106 2.87 -7.99 -9.79
CA VAL A 106 2.72 -8.75 -8.54
C VAL A 106 3.28 -7.95 -7.38
N ALA A 107 4.48 -7.38 -7.53
CA ALA A 107 5.09 -6.48 -6.54
C ALA A 107 4.20 -5.26 -6.22
N PHE A 108 3.57 -4.67 -7.24
CA PHE A 108 2.58 -3.60 -7.08
C PHE A 108 1.42 -4.03 -6.16
N PHE A 109 0.81 -5.18 -6.43
CA PHE A 109 -0.32 -5.68 -5.64
C PHE A 109 0.09 -6.05 -4.22
N ILE A 110 1.29 -6.60 -4.02
CA ILE A 110 1.84 -6.89 -2.69
C ILE A 110 1.96 -5.59 -1.89
N ALA A 111 2.63 -4.57 -2.42
CA ALA A 111 2.79 -3.29 -1.74
C ALA A 111 1.44 -2.63 -1.43
N MET A 112 0.49 -2.62 -2.37
CA MET A 112 -0.87 -2.11 -2.16
C MET A 112 -1.65 -2.87 -1.08
N SER A 113 -1.47 -4.19 -1.00
CA SER A 113 -2.19 -5.05 -0.08
C SER A 113 -1.65 -4.88 1.34
N VAL A 114 -0.33 -4.84 1.49
CA VAL A 114 0.33 -4.62 2.78
C VAL A 114 0.09 -3.20 3.30
N ALA A 115 -0.03 -2.20 2.43
CA ALA A 115 -0.36 -0.82 2.80
C ALA A 115 -1.75 -0.64 3.43
N LYS A 116 -2.65 -1.61 3.25
CA LYS A 116 -4.05 -1.54 3.68
C LYS A 116 -4.19 -1.51 5.21
N ILE A 117 -4.90 -0.50 5.73
CA ILE A 117 -5.42 -0.53 7.10
C ILE A 117 -6.75 -1.31 7.16
N LYS A 118 -6.93 -2.12 8.20
CA LYS A 118 -8.18 -2.86 8.42
C LYS A 118 -9.32 -1.88 8.71
N LEU A 119 -10.34 -1.87 7.84
CA LEU A 119 -11.56 -1.10 8.03
C LEU A 119 -12.50 -1.82 8.99
N LYS A 120 -13.15 -1.08 9.89
CA LYS A 120 -14.33 -1.58 10.61
C LYS A 120 -15.49 -1.74 9.63
N HIS A 121 -16.46 -2.59 9.94
CA HIS A 121 -17.61 -2.83 9.06
C HIS A 121 -18.36 -1.52 8.73
N ILE A 122 -18.54 -0.66 9.74
CA ILE A 122 -19.14 0.68 9.58
C ILE A 122 -18.35 1.59 8.62
N HIS A 123 -17.01 1.58 8.67
CA HIS A 123 -16.17 2.34 7.75
C HIS A 123 -16.35 1.89 6.29
N GLY A 124 -16.52 0.58 6.07
CA GLY A 124 -16.78 0.02 4.75
C GLY A 124 -18.12 0.48 4.18
N LEU A 125 -19.19 0.40 4.98
CA LEU A 125 -20.52 0.84 4.59
C LEU A 125 -20.59 2.36 4.34
N ALA A 126 -19.92 3.15 5.17
CA ALA A 126 -19.82 4.59 5.00
C ALA A 126 -19.16 4.99 3.67
N ILE A 127 -18.03 4.34 3.32
CA ILE A 127 -17.35 4.58 2.03
C ILE A 127 -18.26 4.23 0.84
N ILE A 128 -18.99 3.11 0.92
CA ILE A 128 -19.89 2.68 -0.16
C ILE A 128 -21.03 3.68 -0.34
N GLN A 129 -21.69 4.08 0.74
CA GLN A 129 -22.80 5.04 0.66
C GLN A 129 -22.35 6.43 0.21
N ALA A 130 -21.16 6.88 0.61
CA ALA A 130 -20.57 8.12 0.10
C ALA A 130 -20.25 8.04 -1.41
N ASN A 131 -19.72 6.91 -1.90
CA ASN A 131 -19.48 6.72 -3.33
C ASN A 131 -20.78 6.69 -4.15
N LEU A 132 -21.91 6.30 -3.53
CA LEU A 132 -23.25 6.33 -4.13
C LEU A 132 -23.93 7.71 -4.02
N GLY A 133 -23.25 8.72 -3.46
CA GLY A 133 -23.80 10.06 -3.26
C GLY A 133 -24.88 10.16 -2.18
N LYS A 134 -25.07 9.13 -1.36
CA LYS A 134 -26.11 9.09 -0.29
C LYS A 134 -25.64 9.70 1.03
N LEU A 135 -24.34 9.87 1.19
CA LEU A 135 -23.72 10.54 2.34
C LEU A 135 -22.81 11.63 1.80
N SER A 136 -23.07 12.87 2.21
CA SER A 136 -22.11 13.96 2.01
C SER A 136 -21.34 14.11 3.31
N ALA A 137 -20.06 13.79 3.30
CA ALA A 137 -19.21 14.32 4.37
C ALA A 137 -19.28 15.84 4.23
N GLU A 138 -19.77 16.56 5.25
CA GLU A 138 -19.49 17.98 5.32
C GLU A 138 -17.97 18.18 5.13
N LYS A 139 -17.65 19.12 4.23
CA LYS A 139 -16.29 19.39 3.78
C LYS A 139 -15.41 19.89 4.91
#